data_AF-S5GB13-F1
#
_entry.id   AF-S5GB13-F1
#
_cell.length_a   1.000
_cell.length_b   1.000
_cell.length_c   1.000
_cell.angle_alpha   90.00
_cell.angle_beta   90.00
_cell.angle_gamma   90.00
#
_symmetry.space_group_name_H-M   'P 1'
#
loop_
_entity.id
_entity.type
_entity.pdbx_description
1 polymer ?
#
loop_
_entity_poly.entity_id
_entity_poly.type
_entity_poly.pdbx_seq_one_letter_code
_entity_poly.pdbx_strand_id
1 'polypeptide(L)' 'GMLVGIKVDKGVVPLAGTNGETTTQGLDGLYERCAQHKKNGADFANWCSVLKITPTTPSSLAIIENANV' A
#
# COMPACT_ATOMS: atom_id res chain seq x y z
N GLY A 1 2.72 -2.19 27.70
CA GLY A 1 1.48 -1.89 26.95
C GLY A 1 1.61 -2.40 25.54
N MET A 2 0.50 -2.64 24.85
CA MET A 2 0.48 -3.04 23.44
C MET A 2 0.21 -1.81 22.58
N LEU A 3 0.99 -1.59 21.52
CA LEU A 3 0.74 -0.51 20.56
C LEU A 3 -0.44 -0.88 19.66
N VAL A 4 -1.30 0.09 19.35
CA VAL A 4 -2.42 -0.10 18.43
C VAL A 4 -1.97 0.27 17.02
N GLY A 5 -2.25 -0.61 16.07
CA GLY A 5 -1.94 -0.42 14.65
C GLY A 5 -3.19 -0.20 13.81
N ILE A 6 -3.05 0.49 12.68
CA ILE A 6 -4.12 0.69 11.70
C ILE A 6 -3.65 0.38 10.28
N LYS A 7 -4.46 -0.34 9.50
CA LYS A 7 -4.24 -0.54 8.07
C LYS A 7 -4.72 0.70 7.30
N VAL A 8 -3.86 1.30 6.49
CA VAL A 8 -4.14 2.60 5.84
C VAL A 8 -4.24 2.56 4.33
N ASP A 9 -3.77 1.50 3.67
CA ASP A 9 -4.03 1.28 2.24
C ASP A 9 -5.52 1.08 1.96
N LYS A 10 -5.93 1.42 0.74
CA LYS A 10 -7.28 1.22 0.18
C LYS A 10 -7.28 0.03 -0.80
N GLY A 11 -6.37 -0.92 -0.62
CA GLY A 11 -6.23 -2.10 -1.45
C GLY A 11 -5.45 -1.87 -2.74
N VAL A 12 -5.39 -2.92 -3.56
CA VAL A 12 -4.62 -2.97 -4.79
C VAL A 12 -5.47 -2.65 -6.02
N VAL A 13 -4.84 -2.09 -7.05
CA VAL A 13 -5.44 -1.81 -8.36
C VAL A 13 -4.55 -2.36 -9.48
N PRO A 14 -5.11 -2.80 -10.62
CA PRO A 14 -4.33 -3.34 -11.72
C PRO A 14 -3.37 -2.31 -12.32
N LEU A 15 -2.15 -2.74 -12.63
CA LEU A 15 -1.16 -1.92 -13.32
C LEU A 15 -1.23 -2.15 -14.83
N ALA A 16 -1.70 -1.14 -15.56
CA ALA A 16 -1.90 -1.25 -17.01
C ALA A 16 -0.57 -1.56 -17.74
N GLY A 17 -0.63 -2.43 -18.75
CA GLY A 17 0.56 -2.85 -19.50
C GLY A 17 1.40 -3.94 -18.82
N THR A 18 0.95 -4.49 -17.69
CA THR A 18 1.63 -5.60 -17.00
C THR A 18 0.86 -6.92 -17.09
N ASN A 19 1.51 -8.03 -16.72
CA ASN A 19 0.91 -9.36 -16.70
C ASN A 19 0.12 -9.61 -15.40
N GLY A 20 -0.93 -8.82 -15.18
CA GLY A 20 -1.79 -8.94 -14.00
C GLY A 20 -1.11 -8.52 -12.70
N GLU A 21 -0.17 -7.59 -12.76
CA GLU A 21 0.45 -7.00 -11.57
C GLU A 21 -0.41 -5.84 -11.05
N THR A 22 -0.14 -5.44 -9.82
CA THR A 22 -0.92 -4.41 -9.13
C THR A 22 -0.04 -3.34 -8.53
N THR A 23 -0.59 -2.15 -8.32
CA THR A 23 -0.07 -1.14 -7.40
C THR A 23 -1.07 -0.91 -6.27
N THR A 24 -0.67 -0.27 -5.19
CA THR A 24 -1.51 -0.05 -4.00
C THR A 24 -1.97 1.39 -3.96
N GLN A 25 -3.25 1.61 -3.68
CA GLN A 25 -3.84 2.94 -3.56
C GLN A 25 -4.12 3.29 -2.10
N GLY A 26 -4.29 4.57 -1.80
CA GLY A 26 -4.64 5.02 -0.45
C GLY A 26 -4.03 6.35 -0.01
N LEU A 27 -3.17 6.97 -0.84
CA LEU A 27 -2.50 8.23 -0.55
C LEU A 27 -3.46 9.42 -0.43
N ASP A 28 -4.57 9.41 -1.19
CA ASP A 28 -5.57 10.47 -1.14
C ASP A 28 -6.21 10.57 0.25
N GLY A 29 -5.97 11.71 0.91
CA GLY A 29 -6.42 12.02 2.26
C GLY A 29 -5.71 11.23 3.36
N LEU A 30 -4.54 10.63 3.06
CA LEU A 30 -3.82 9.78 4.03
C LEU A 30 -3.38 10.57 5.26
N TYR A 31 -2.95 11.83 5.08
CA TYR A 31 -2.52 12.68 6.19
C TYR A 31 -3.64 12.91 7.22
N GLU A 32 -4.82 13.33 6.75
CA GLU A 32 -5.99 13.60 7.61
C GLU A 32 -6.46 12.33 8.31
N ARG A 33 -6.45 11.19 7.59
CA ARG A 33 -6.79 9.87 8.15
C ARG A 33 -5.80 9.48 9.25
N CYS A 34 -4.50 9.59 9.01
CA CYS A 34 -3.47 9.29 10.01
C CYS A 34 -3.59 10.19 11.25
N ALA A 35 -3.85 11.49 11.06
CA ALA A 35 -4.09 12.41 12.17
C ALA A 35 -5.31 11.99 13.01
N GLN A 36 -6.40 11.57 12.36
CA GLN A 36 -7.58 11.07 13.07
C GLN A 36 -7.31 9.73 13.77
N HIS A 37 -6.60 8.80 13.13
CA HIS A 37 -6.23 7.52 13.74
C HIS A 37 -5.32 7.72 14.95
N LYS A 38 -4.39 8.68 14.90
CA LYS A 38 -3.55 9.04 16.05
C LYS A 38 -4.36 9.59 17.22
N LYS A 39 -5.34 10.48 16.95
CA LYS A 39 -6.30 10.95 17.98
C LYS A 39 -7.10 9.80 18.59
N ASN A 40 -7.39 8.77 17.80
CA ASN A 40 -8.10 7.57 18.23
C ASN A 40 -7.18 6.50 18.87
N GLY A 41 -5.89 6.80 19.06
CA GLY A 41 -4.96 5.94 19.80
C GLY A 41 -4.09 5.00 18.96
N ALA A 42 -4.08 5.11 17.63
CA ALA A 42 -3.16 4.33 16.80
C ALA A 42 -1.74 4.92 16.81
N ASP A 43 -0.74 4.06 16.97
CA ASP A 43 0.67 4.44 17.09
C ASP A 43 1.53 4.00 15.91
N PHE A 44 1.06 3.06 15.11
CA PHE A 44 1.70 2.65 13.86
C PHE A 44 0.68 2.38 12.76
N ALA A 45 1.15 2.39 11.52
CA ALA A 45 0.34 2.12 10.35
C ALA A 45 0.93 0.95 9.54
N ASN A 46 0.07 0.27 8.79
CA ASN A 46 0.47 -0.77 7.84
C ASN A 46 -0.07 -0.44 6.44
N TRP A 47 0.80 -0.59 5.44
CA TRP A 47 0.51 -0.50 4.01
C TRP A 47 1.04 -1.76 3.32
N CYS A 48 0.21 -2.40 2.51
CA CYS A 48 0.54 -3.68 1.89
C CYS A 48 0.59 -3.61 0.36
N SER A 49 1.81 -3.63 -0.17
CA SER A 49 2.09 -3.81 -1.61
C SER A 49 2.17 -5.29 -1.97
N VAL A 50 1.59 -5.68 -3.11
CA VAL A 50 1.51 -7.07 -3.56
C VAL A 50 2.32 -7.25 -4.84
N LEU A 51 3.29 -8.16 -4.80
CA LEU A 51 4.10 -8.57 -5.95
C LEU A 51 3.91 -10.06 -6.21
N LYS A 52 3.94 -10.45 -7.49
CA LYS A 52 3.76 -11.84 -7.91
C LYS A 52 5.04 -12.34 -8.57
N ILE A 53 5.49 -13.54 -8.18
CA ILE A 53 6.65 -14.20 -8.79
C ILE A 53 6.17 -15.15 -9.88
N THR A 54 6.56 -14.88 -11.12
CA THR A 54 6.33 -15.74 -12.31
C THR A 54 7.54 -15.62 -13.25
N PRO A 55 7.61 -16.34 -14.39
CA PRO A 55 8.71 -16.18 -15.34
C PRO A 55 8.88 -14.74 -15.87
N THR A 56 7.87 -13.88 -15.80
CA THR A 56 7.89 -12.51 -16.32
C THR A 56 7.56 -11.43 -15.28
N THR A 57 7.38 -11.80 -13.99
CA THR A 57 7.04 -10.87 -12.90
C THR A 57 7.87 -11.16 -11.64
N PRO A 58 8.18 -10.17 -10.79
CA PRO A 58 7.73 -8.79 -10.87
C PRO A 58 8.43 -8.00 -11.97
N SER A 59 7.67 -7.25 -12.76
CA SER A 59 8.26 -6.38 -13.78
C SER A 59 8.96 -5.18 -13.14
N SER A 60 9.89 -4.55 -13.87
CA SER A 60 10.54 -3.32 -13.40
C SER A 60 9.53 -2.22 -13.10
N LEU A 61 8.45 -2.13 -13.88
CA LEU A 61 7.37 -1.18 -13.63
C LEU A 61 6.68 -1.48 -12.30
N ALA A 62 6.28 -2.73 -12.03
CA ALA A 62 5.62 -3.08 -10.77
C ALA A 62 6.53 -2.86 -9.55
N ILE A 63 7.84 -3.12 -9.66
CA ILE A 63 8.80 -2.86 -8.58
C ILE A 63 8.89 -1.36 -8.30
N ILE A 64 9.07 -0.54 -9.34
CA ILE A 64 9.22 0.91 -9.20
C ILE A 64 7.94 1.53 -8.64
N GLU A 65 6.78 1.17 -9.19
CA GLU A 65 5.50 1.72 -8.74
C GLU A 65 5.19 1.34 -7.28
N ASN A 66 5.34 0.06 -6.89
CA ASN A 66 5.05 -0.35 -5.51
C ASN A 66 6.07 0.16 -4.47
N ALA A 67 7.26 0.60 -4.90
CA ALA A 67 8.27 1.23 -4.04
C ALA A 67 8.07 2.74 -3.91
N ASN A 68 7.45 3.37 -4.90
CA ASN A 68 7.16 4.81 -4.90
C ASN A 68 5.90 5.18 -4.12
N VAL A 69 4.91 4.27 -4.06
CA VAL A 69 3.58 4.52 -3.43
C VAL A 69 3.52 4.21 -1.94
#